data_AF-A0A3Q3BDR2-F1
#
_entry.id   AF-A0A3Q3BDR2-F1
#
_cell.length_a   1.000
_cell.length_b   1.000
_cell.length_c   1.000
_cell.angle_alpha   90.00
_cell.angle_beta   90.00
_cell.angle_gamma   90.00
#
_symmetry.space_group_name_H-M   'P 1'
#
loop_
_entity.id
_entity.type
_entity.pdbx_description
1 polymer ?
#
loop_
_entity_poly.entity_id
_entity_poly.type
_entity_poly.pdbx_seq_one_letter_code
_entity_poly.pdbx_strand_id
1 'polypeptide(L)'
;MAEATLDKIRRDFVERSSKELINQLLDDLFADRILNEGEKDAILEENKSRVDKARCLLDSVKRKGNEASGKMIEHLQRRDPTLSSQLGL
;
A
#
# COMPACT_ATOMS: atom_id res chain seq x y z
N MET A 1 14.71 5.56 -5.19
CA MET A 1 13.97 4.94 -6.31
C MET A 1 12.86 4.00 -5.82
N ALA A 2 12.19 4.34 -4.71
CA ALA A 2 11.13 3.48 -4.15
C ALA A 2 9.80 3.69 -4.90
N GLU A 3 9.52 4.92 -5.33
CA GLU A 3 8.33 5.26 -6.12
C GLU A 3 8.23 4.47 -7.44
N ALA A 4 9.35 4.33 -8.17
CA ALA A 4 9.41 3.57 -9.42
C ALA A 4 9.20 2.07 -9.20
N THR A 5 9.63 1.56 -8.04
CA THR A 5 9.44 0.15 -7.67
C THR A 5 7.98 -0.10 -7.33
N LEU A 6 7.34 0.79 -6.56
CA LEU A 6 5.91 0.72 -6.29
C LEU A 6 5.07 0.74 -7.56
N ASP A 7 5.42 1.57 -8.54
CA ASP A 7 4.70 1.66 -9.81
C ASP A 7 4.75 0.34 -10.60
N LYS A 8 5.91 -0.35 -10.57
CA LYS A 8 6.09 -1.65 -11.20
C LYS A 8 5.28 -2.74 -10.51
N ILE A 9 5.36 -2.82 -9.19
CA ILE A 9 4.65 -3.85 -8.42
C ILE A 9 3.16 -3.56 -8.27
N ARG A 10 2.70 -2.34 -8.58
CA ARG A 10 1.31 -1.90 -8.38
C ARG A 10 0.30 -2.86 -8.98
N ARG A 11 0.56 -3.41 -10.18
CA ARG A 11 -0.38 -4.36 -10.81
C ARG A 11 -0.47 -5.65 -10.03
N ASP A 12 0.65 -6.33 -9.83
CA ASP A 12 0.71 -7.60 -9.11
C ASP A 12 0.25 -7.45 -7.66
N PHE A 13 0.60 -6.36 -6.99
CA PHE A 13 0.13 -6.05 -5.65
C PHE A 13 -1.39 -5.93 -5.63
N VAL A 14 -1.99 -5.16 -6.54
CA VAL A 14 -3.44 -5.00 -6.60
C VAL A 14 -4.16 -6.33 -6.90
N GLU A 15 -3.55 -7.21 -7.69
CA GLU A 15 -4.11 -8.53 -8.04
C GLU A 15 -4.00 -9.54 -6.88
N ARG A 16 -2.85 -9.58 -6.20
CA ARG A 16 -2.52 -10.58 -5.18
C ARG A 16 -2.84 -10.15 -3.76
N SER A 17 -2.93 -8.84 -3.49
CA SER A 17 -3.21 -8.34 -2.14
C SER A 17 -4.65 -8.62 -1.73
N SER A 18 -4.79 -9.32 -0.61
CA SER A 18 -6.10 -9.54 0.01
C SER A 18 -6.63 -8.25 0.65
N LYS A 19 -7.96 -8.14 0.78
CA LYS A 19 -8.60 -6.99 1.45
C LYS A 19 -8.06 -6.79 2.88
N GLU A 20 -7.77 -7.90 3.56
CA GLU A 20 -7.20 -7.89 4.91
C GLU A 20 -5.78 -7.32 4.93
N LEU A 21 -4.91 -7.76 4.02
CA LEU A 21 -3.56 -7.23 3.87
C LEU A 21 -3.57 -5.72 3.55
N ILE A 22 -4.47 -5.28 2.66
CA ILE A 22 -4.61 -3.87 2.30
C ILE A 22 -5.01 -3.05 3.53
N ASN A 23 -5.99 -3.52 4.32
CA ASN A 23 -6.39 -2.84 5.55
C ASN A 23 -5.23 -2.78 6.56
N GLN A 24 -4.49 -3.88 6.77
CA GLN A 24 -3.33 -3.90 7.67
C GLN A 24 -2.26 -2.89 7.25
N LEU A 25 -1.90 -2.87 5.96
CA LEU A 25 -0.93 -1.91 5.42
C LEU A 25 -1.42 -0.47 5.60
N LEU A 26 -2.72 -0.24 5.45
CA LEU A 26 -3.33 1.07 5.63
C LEU A 26 -3.27 1.52 7.10
N ASP A 27 -3.51 0.60 8.04
CA ASP A 27 -3.31 0.82 9.48
C ASP A 27 -1.84 1.10 9.84
N ASP A 28 -0.90 0.33 9.31
CA ASP A 28 0.54 0.53 9.53
C ASP A 28 0.99 1.90 8.97
N LEU A 29 0.58 2.27 7.75
CA LEU A 29 0.89 3.58 7.15
C LEU A 29 0.26 4.74 7.91
N PHE A 30 -0.93 4.55 8.49
CA PHE A 30 -1.55 5.53 9.37
C PHE A 30 -0.77 5.66 10.69
N ALA A 31 -0.30 4.55 11.25
CA ALA A 31 0.52 4.55 12.47
C ALA A 31 1.88 5.24 12.25
N ASP A 32 2.50 5.07 11.09
CA ASP A 32 3.70 5.81 10.67
C ASP A 32 3.43 7.29 10.32
N ARG A 33 2.18 7.78 10.48
CA ARG A 33 1.73 9.14 10.13
C ARG A 33 1.95 9.51 8.65
N ILE A 34 2.06 8.52 7.78
CA ILE A 34 2.13 8.73 6.33
C ILE A 34 0.75 9.14 5.81
N LEU A 35 -0.29 8.42 6.25
CA LEU A 35 -1.68 8.72 5.93
C LEU A 35 -2.33 9.47 7.10
N ASN A 36 -3.15 10.46 6.77
CA ASN A 36 -4.02 11.10 7.76
C ASN A 36 -5.33 10.31 7.92
N GLU A 37 -6.06 10.59 9.00
CA GLU A 37 -7.30 9.86 9.33
C GLU A 37 -8.34 10.03 8.22
N GLY A 38 -8.47 11.24 7.67
CA GLY A 38 -9.34 11.49 6.52
C GLY A 38 -8.91 10.81 5.23
N GLU A 39 -7.61 10.63 4.98
CA GLU A 39 -7.13 9.87 3.80
C GLU A 39 -7.43 8.38 3.96
N LYS A 40 -7.19 7.85 5.17
CA LYS A 40 -7.49 6.47 5.53
C LYS A 40 -8.98 6.17 5.39
N ASP A 41 -9.83 7.02 5.94
CA ASP A 41 -11.28 6.83 5.92
C ASP A 41 -11.82 6.96 4.50
N ALA A 42 -11.35 7.94 3.72
CA ALA A 42 -11.69 8.07 2.31
C ALA A 42 -11.31 6.81 1.51
N ILE A 43 -10.12 6.24 1.72
CA ILE A 43 -9.73 5.00 1.03
C ILE A 43 -10.63 3.83 1.45
N LEU A 44 -11.01 3.76 2.73
CA LEU A 44 -11.82 2.68 3.27
C LEU A 44 -13.29 2.75 2.85
N GLU A 45 -13.87 3.94 2.82
CA GLU A 45 -15.27 4.22 2.50
C GLU A 45 -15.52 4.34 0.99
N GLU A 46 -14.66 5.04 0.26
CA GLU A 46 -14.89 5.37 -1.16
C GLU A 46 -14.68 4.16 -2.08
N ASN A 47 -13.79 3.25 -1.69
CA ASN A 47 -13.41 2.11 -2.53
C ASN A 47 -14.13 0.82 -2.10
N LYS A 48 -15.19 0.44 -2.84
CA LYS A 48 -15.94 -0.80 -2.56
C LYS A 48 -15.16 -2.08 -2.92
N SER A 49 -14.25 -2.01 -3.90
CA SER A 49 -13.45 -3.15 -4.35
C SER A 49 -12.07 -3.17 -3.70
N ARG A 50 -11.52 -4.38 -3.46
CA ARG A 50 -10.13 -4.55 -3.00
C ARG A 50 -9.15 -3.84 -3.96
N VAL A 51 -9.45 -3.90 -5.26
CA VAL A 51 -8.59 -3.42 -6.33
C VAL A 51 -8.44 -1.89 -6.24
N ASP A 52 -9.56 -1.20 -6.09
CA ASP A 52 -9.59 0.25 -5.94
C ASP A 52 -8.93 0.69 -4.62
N LYS A 53 -9.16 -0.04 -3.51
CA LYS A 53 -8.47 0.23 -2.23
C LYS A 53 -6.95 0.17 -2.37
N ALA A 54 -6.42 -0.91 -2.96
CA ALA A 54 -4.99 -1.07 -3.18
C ALA A 54 -4.43 0.02 -4.10
N ARG A 55 -5.18 0.41 -5.15
CA ARG A 55 -4.78 1.49 -6.05
C ARG A 55 -4.72 2.85 -5.36
N CYS A 56 -5.72 3.21 -4.56
CA CYS A 56 -5.75 4.47 -3.84
C CYS A 56 -4.67 4.52 -2.75
N LEU A 57 -4.46 3.43 -2.02
CA LEU A 57 -3.39 3.32 -1.02
C LEU A 57 -2.03 3.58 -1.67
N LEU A 58 -1.73 2.93 -2.79
CA LEU A 58 -0.48 3.15 -3.54
C LEU A 58 -0.37 4.59 -4.09
N ASP A 59 -1.48 5.19 -4.53
CA ASP A 59 -1.49 6.58 -5.01
C ASP A 59 -1.17 7.56 -3.88
N SER A 60 -1.77 7.39 -2.70
CA SER A 60 -1.47 8.21 -1.52
C SER A 60 -0.02 8.05 -1.08
N VAL A 61 0.49 6.82 -1.02
CA VAL A 61 1.90 6.56 -0.68
C VAL A 61 2.84 7.22 -1.69
N LYS A 62 2.54 7.14 -2.99
CA LYS A 62 3.33 7.77 -4.05
C LYS A 62 3.30 9.30 -3.94
N ARG A 63 2.15 9.91 -3.65
CA ARG A 63 2.04 11.37 -3.45
C ARG A 63 2.84 11.87 -2.25
N LYS A 64 3.02 11.05 -1.22
CA LYS A 64 3.83 11.39 -0.04
C LYS A 64 5.34 11.31 -0.32
N GLY A 65 5.73 10.59 -1.36
CA GLY A 65 7.11 10.51 -1.87
C GLY A 65 7.85 9.22 -1.50
N ASN A 66 9.18 9.25 -1.70
CA ASN A 66 10.01 8.06 -1.54
C ASN A 66 10.05 7.49 -0.11
N GLU A 67 9.93 8.32 0.92
CA GLU A 67 9.95 7.85 2.32
C GLU A 67 8.75 6.95 2.63
N ALA A 68 7.55 7.44 2.30
CA ALA A 68 6.33 6.66 2.40
C ALA A 68 6.41 5.38 1.56
N SER A 69 6.99 5.50 0.36
CA SER A 69 7.16 4.37 -0.55
C SER A 69 8.05 3.27 0.04
N GLY A 70 9.15 3.65 0.70
CA GLY A 70 10.02 2.71 1.41
C GLY A 70 9.31 2.03 2.56
N LYS A 71 8.56 2.79 3.37
CA LYS A 71 7.77 2.26 4.49
C LYS A 71 6.70 1.28 4.04
N MET A 72 6.00 1.57 2.95
CA MET A 72 5.03 0.65 2.34
C MET A 72 5.66 -0.70 1.98
N ILE A 73 6.85 -0.68 1.37
CA ILE A 73 7.59 -1.89 0.99
C ILE A 73 8.03 -2.66 2.24
N GLU A 74 8.55 -1.97 3.26
CA GLU A 74 8.98 -2.58 4.52
C GLU A 74 7.80 -3.28 5.23
N HIS A 75 6.65 -2.60 5.34
CA HIS A 75 5.45 -3.17 5.94
C HIS A 75 4.92 -4.36 5.15
N LEU A 76 4.97 -4.29 3.82
CA LEU A 76 4.58 -5.38 2.93
C LEU A 76 5.49 -6.61 3.13
N GLN A 77 6.81 -6.43 3.15
CA GLN A 77 7.77 -7.49 3.43
C GLN A 77 7.56 -8.09 4.83
N ARG A 78 7.20 -7.26 5.81
CA ARG A 78 6.99 -7.70 7.19
C ARG A 78 5.68 -8.47 7.38
N ARG A 79 4.60 -8.06 6.71
CA ARG A 79 3.29 -8.73 6.80
C ARG A 79 3.23 -9.96 5.90
N ASP A 80 3.74 -9.84 4.68
CA ASP A 80 3.68 -10.91 3.69
C ASP A 80 5.00 -11.00 2.92
N PRO A 81 6.02 -11.66 3.50
CA PRO A 81 7.32 -11.85 2.86
C PRO A 81 7.23 -12.73 1.61
N THR A 82 6.21 -13.58 1.53
CA THR A 82 5.97 -14.44 0.36
C THR A 82 5.50 -13.58 -0.80
N LEU A 83 4.53 -12.71 -0.56
CA LEU A 83 4.03 -11.78 -1.56
C LEU A 83 5.11 -10.77 -1.96
N SER A 84 5.88 -10.22 -1.03
CA SER A 84 6.98 -9.31 -1.37
C SER A 84 8.00 -9.97 -2.29
N SER A 85 8.36 -11.22 -2.01
CA SER A 85 9.26 -12.00 -2.87
C SER A 85 8.65 -12.24 -4.26
N GLN A 86 7.34 -12.52 -4.34
CA GLN A 86 6.63 -12.64 -5.62
C GLN A 86 6.56 -11.34 -6.41
N LEU A 87 6.55 -10.19 -5.72
CA LEU A 87 6.58 -8.86 -6.32
C LEU A 87 7.99 -8.40 -6.69
N GLY A 88 9.03 -9.15 -6.33
CA GLY A 88 10.42 -8.81 -6.60
C GLY A 88 10.96 -7.69 -5.70
N LEU A 89 10.44 -7.59 -4.47
CA LEU A 89 10.84 -6.63 -3.43
C LEU A 89 11.87 -7.21 -2.46
#